data_AF-A0A3D6CL38-F1
#
_entry.id   AF-A0A3D6CL38-F1
#
_cell.length_a   1.000
_cell.length_b   1.000
_cell.length_c   1.000
_cell.angle_alpha   90.00
_cell.angle_beta   90.00
_cell.angle_gamma   90.00
#
_symmetry.space_group_name_H-M   'P 1'
#
loop_
_entity.id
_entity.type
_entity.pdbx_description
1 polymer ?
#
loop_
_entity_poly.entity_id
_entity_poly.type
_entity_poly.pdbx_seq_one_letter_code
_entity_poly.pdbx_strand_id
1 'polypeptide(L)'
;MKRFYFILFLILVAQTAKAQTNTSVLAVGDWYKFSVDTTGVFKIDGNLLQKIGISTSGVDPRNIQIFGNGGQLLPVLNQDSRYEDLQENSIYVSGEADASFDNNDFILFYAKGPHDWDLVAGNKTPKHRQNIYSDKAYYFITVGTGPGKRIGQKATNTNTVGTQITVFDDFTFYEKEEINILAAGTQWFFNDNFNIENTQIFNIPFPNALVNTNIFVRIRGVSDGLSSS
;
A
#
# COMPACT_ATOMS: atom_id res chain seq x y z
N MET A 1 20.99 42.71 27.27
CA MET A 1 19.96 41.70 27.63
C MET A 1 18.68 41.82 26.78
N LYS A 2 18.03 42.98 26.64
CA LYS A 2 16.75 43.13 25.88
C LYS A 2 16.81 42.73 24.39
N ARG A 3 17.94 42.93 23.69
CA ARG A 3 18.12 42.50 22.28
C ARG A 3 18.23 40.98 22.09
N PHE A 4 18.67 40.25 23.11
CA PHE A 4 18.85 38.79 23.02
C PHE A 4 17.50 38.05 23.11
N TYR A 5 16.60 38.55 23.98
CA TYR A 5 15.23 38.03 24.10
C TYR A 5 14.39 38.30 22.83
N PHE A 6 14.64 39.40 22.12
CA PHE A 6 13.94 39.71 20.88
C PHE A 6 14.33 38.78 19.72
N ILE A 7 15.62 38.39 19.65
CA ILE A 7 16.11 37.42 18.66
C ILE A 7 15.59 36.01 18.97
N LEU A 8 15.54 35.62 20.25
CA LEU A 8 14.98 34.33 20.66
C LEU A 8 13.47 34.22 20.37
N PHE A 9 12.73 35.33 20.51
CA PHE A 9 11.31 35.41 20.18
C PHE A 9 11.07 35.31 18.66
N LEU A 10 11.93 35.90 17.83
CA LEU A 10 11.83 35.79 16.36
C LEU A 10 12.10 34.37 15.85
N ILE A 11 13.02 33.64 16.49
CA ILE A 11 13.32 32.23 16.16
C ILE A 11 12.15 31.31 16.57
N LEU A 12 11.40 31.66 17.62
CA LEU A 12 10.24 30.89 18.07
C LEU A 12 9.00 31.06 17.16
N VAL A 13 8.88 32.21 16.49
CA VAL A 13 7.75 32.52 15.58
C VAL A 13 8.02 32.07 14.13
N ALA A 14 9.28 31.78 13.79
CA ALA A 14 9.66 31.20 12.50
C ALA A 14 9.46 29.67 12.42
N GLN A 15 8.54 29.11 13.21
CA GLN A 15 8.04 27.76 12.94
C GLN A 15 7.12 27.85 11.72
N THR A 16 7.70 27.67 10.55
CA THR A 16 6.93 27.37 9.35
C THR A 16 6.24 26.03 9.58
N ALA A 17 4.98 26.09 10.03
CA ALA A 17 4.09 24.95 9.93
C ALA A 17 3.96 24.63 8.45
N LYS A 18 4.62 23.57 7.98
CA LYS A 18 4.28 22.97 6.69
C LYS A 18 2.91 22.32 6.84
N ALA A 19 1.86 23.13 6.78
CA ALA A 19 0.49 22.68 6.75
C ALA A 19 0.02 22.71 5.30
N GLN A 20 -0.02 21.51 4.69
CA GLN A 20 -0.56 21.19 3.36
C GLN A 20 0.09 21.92 2.18
N THR A 21 0.19 21.22 1.04
CA THR A 21 0.55 21.84 -0.24
C THR A 21 -0.49 22.92 -0.57
N ASN A 22 -0.07 24.12 -0.98
CA ASN A 22 -1.00 25.20 -1.36
C ASN A 22 -1.91 24.82 -2.55
N THR A 23 -1.62 23.74 -3.27
CA THR A 23 -2.45 23.22 -4.36
C THR A 23 -2.25 21.71 -4.50
N SER A 24 -3.33 20.93 -4.44
CA SER A 24 -3.30 19.48 -4.67
C SER A 24 -3.33 19.16 -6.16
N VAL A 25 -2.73 18.04 -6.57
CA VAL A 25 -2.89 17.47 -7.92
C VAL A 25 -4.35 17.24 -8.27
N LEU A 26 -5.20 16.95 -7.28
CA LEU A 26 -6.64 16.75 -7.48
C LEU A 26 -7.43 18.05 -7.70
N ALA A 27 -6.80 19.22 -7.57
CA ALA A 27 -7.49 20.50 -7.64
C ALA A 27 -7.98 20.84 -9.06
N VAL A 28 -7.38 20.22 -10.09
CA VAL A 28 -7.70 20.48 -11.50
C VAL A 28 -7.77 19.15 -12.25
N GLY A 29 -8.69 19.08 -13.22
CA GLY A 29 -8.88 17.93 -14.10
C GLY A 29 -9.98 16.98 -13.64
N ASP A 30 -10.29 16.02 -14.50
CA ASP A 30 -11.24 14.95 -14.20
C ASP A 30 -10.52 13.77 -13.54
N TRP A 31 -11.04 13.33 -12.40
CA TRP A 31 -10.41 12.31 -11.57
C TRP A 31 -11.37 11.16 -11.30
N TYR A 32 -10.92 9.95 -11.59
CA TYR A 32 -11.71 8.72 -11.48
C TYR A 32 -11.09 7.80 -10.45
N LYS A 33 -11.85 7.50 -9.40
CA LYS A 33 -11.38 6.70 -8.27
C LYS A 33 -11.63 5.22 -8.48
N PHE A 34 -10.62 4.40 -8.20
CA PHE A 34 -10.74 2.95 -8.11
C PHE A 34 -10.00 2.43 -6.88
N SER A 35 -10.20 1.16 -6.53
CA SER A 35 -9.59 0.56 -5.35
C SER A 35 -8.98 -0.81 -5.65
N VAL A 36 -7.96 -1.17 -4.88
CA VAL A 36 -7.38 -2.51 -4.81
C VAL A 36 -7.45 -3.02 -3.37
N ASP A 37 -7.57 -4.34 -3.20
CA ASP A 37 -7.58 -5.03 -1.89
C ASP A 37 -6.25 -5.74 -1.59
N THR A 38 -5.38 -5.87 -2.59
CA THR A 38 -4.15 -6.64 -2.53
C THR A 38 -2.98 -5.86 -3.13
N THR A 39 -1.76 -6.21 -2.73
CA THR A 39 -0.53 -5.67 -3.32
C THR A 39 -0.14 -6.52 -4.52
N GLY A 40 0.16 -5.90 -5.66
CA GLY A 40 0.55 -6.64 -6.87
C GLY A 40 0.47 -5.82 -8.15
N VAL A 41 0.68 -6.51 -9.28
CA VAL A 41 0.49 -5.94 -10.60
C VAL A 41 -0.95 -6.17 -11.04
N PHE A 42 -1.64 -5.08 -11.36
CA PHE A 42 -3.02 -5.08 -11.83
C PHE A 42 -3.09 -4.72 -13.30
N LYS A 43 -4.03 -5.37 -14.01
CA LYS A 43 -4.40 -5.02 -15.38
C LYS A 43 -5.65 -4.15 -15.35
N ILE A 44 -5.58 -3.00 -15.99
CA ILE A 44 -6.71 -2.09 -16.22
C ILE A 44 -6.98 -2.12 -17.73
N ASP A 45 -8.14 -2.63 -18.10
CA ASP A 45 -8.61 -2.68 -19.49
C ASP A 45 -9.67 -1.60 -19.75
N GLY A 46 -10.08 -1.48 -21.02
CA GLY A 46 -11.12 -0.53 -21.42
C GLY A 46 -12.46 -0.73 -20.69
N ASN A 47 -12.80 -1.97 -20.31
CA ASN A 47 -14.02 -2.26 -19.55
C ASN A 47 -14.00 -1.59 -18.18
N LEU A 48 -12.87 -1.68 -17.47
CA LEU A 48 -12.70 -1.01 -16.19
C LEU A 48 -12.74 0.51 -16.35
N LEU A 49 -12.05 1.06 -17.36
CA LEU A 49 -12.05 2.51 -17.64
C LEU A 49 -13.48 3.04 -17.86
N GLN A 50 -14.26 2.37 -18.71
CA GLN A 50 -15.65 2.75 -18.97
C GLN A 50 -16.51 2.63 -17.70
N LYS A 51 -16.32 1.55 -16.92
CA LYS A 51 -17.07 1.33 -15.66
C LYS A 51 -16.83 2.44 -14.63
N ILE A 52 -15.61 2.98 -14.56
CA ILE A 52 -15.30 4.07 -13.65
C ILE A 52 -15.60 5.46 -14.23
N GLY A 53 -16.09 5.55 -15.48
CA GLY A 53 -16.58 6.79 -16.08
C GLY A 53 -15.64 7.45 -17.09
N ILE A 54 -14.55 6.79 -17.48
CA ILE A 54 -13.63 7.25 -18.52
C ILE A 54 -14.14 6.77 -19.89
N SER A 55 -14.46 7.71 -20.78
CA SER A 55 -14.71 7.38 -22.19
C SER A 55 -13.40 6.86 -22.81
N THR A 56 -13.41 5.69 -23.45
CA THR A 56 -12.25 5.21 -24.21
C THR A 56 -12.19 5.82 -25.62
N SER A 57 -13.31 6.38 -26.12
CA SER A 57 -13.34 7.05 -27.41
C SER A 57 -12.57 8.36 -27.37
N GLY A 58 -11.57 8.49 -28.25
CA GLY A 58 -10.76 9.70 -28.38
C GLY A 58 -9.75 9.93 -27.25
N VAL A 59 -9.53 8.93 -26.39
CA VAL A 59 -8.47 8.99 -25.37
C VAL A 59 -7.15 8.61 -26.00
N ASP A 60 -6.18 9.50 -25.84
CA ASP A 60 -4.78 9.18 -26.11
C ASP A 60 -4.22 8.41 -24.89
N PRO A 61 -3.94 7.10 -25.00
CA PRO A 61 -3.39 6.30 -23.90
C PRO A 61 -2.10 6.88 -23.32
N ARG A 62 -1.32 7.63 -24.12
CA ARG A 62 -0.06 8.26 -23.69
C ARG A 62 -0.27 9.26 -22.55
N ASN A 63 -1.45 9.86 -22.47
CA ASN A 63 -1.81 10.87 -21.48
C ASN A 63 -2.48 10.29 -20.22
N ILE A 64 -2.69 8.97 -20.15
CA ILE A 64 -3.24 8.33 -18.96
C ILE A 64 -2.20 8.37 -17.84
N GLN A 65 -2.66 8.80 -16.67
CA GLN A 65 -1.87 8.94 -15.45
C GLN A 65 -2.60 8.25 -14.29
N ILE A 66 -1.84 7.59 -13.40
CA ILE A 66 -2.37 6.95 -12.19
C ILE A 66 -1.69 7.54 -10.97
N PHE A 67 -2.47 8.04 -10.02
CA PHE A 67 -2.00 8.65 -8.79
C PHE A 67 -2.46 7.87 -7.56
N GLY A 68 -1.60 7.81 -6.55
CA GLY A 68 -1.89 7.13 -5.30
C GLY A 68 -0.63 6.82 -4.50
N ASN A 69 -0.80 6.69 -3.19
CA ASN A 69 0.31 6.53 -2.24
C ASN A 69 0.37 5.13 -1.61
N GLY A 70 -0.50 4.20 -2.05
CA GLY A 70 -0.75 2.92 -1.39
C GLY A 70 -1.90 2.99 -0.39
N GLY A 71 -2.28 1.85 0.17
CA GLY A 71 -3.31 1.76 1.22
C GLY A 71 -2.77 1.46 2.60
N GLN A 72 -1.45 1.37 2.76
CA GLN A 72 -0.84 0.98 4.03
C GLN A 72 -1.18 1.94 5.16
N LEU A 73 -1.14 1.39 6.38
CA LEU A 73 -1.35 2.17 7.59
C LEU A 73 -0.38 3.37 7.64
N LEU A 74 -0.94 4.56 7.85
CA LEU A 74 -0.13 5.77 7.98
C LEU A 74 0.75 5.69 9.24
N PRO A 75 1.93 6.33 9.23
CA PRO A 75 2.78 6.39 10.41
C PRO A 75 2.06 7.05 11.59
N VAL A 76 2.15 6.40 12.75
CA VAL A 76 1.55 6.89 14.00
C VAL A 76 2.33 8.09 14.53
N LEU A 77 3.66 8.09 14.37
CA LEU A 77 4.49 9.19 14.84
C LEU A 77 4.42 10.37 13.87
N ASN A 78 4.28 11.58 14.43
CA ASN A 78 4.23 12.82 13.63
C ASN A 78 5.55 13.13 12.92
N GLN A 79 6.68 12.65 13.45
CA GLN A 79 8.00 12.85 12.87
C GLN A 79 8.27 11.94 11.66
N ASP A 80 7.49 10.88 11.49
CA ASP A 80 7.69 9.91 10.41
C ASP A 80 7.14 10.48 9.09
N SER A 81 7.87 10.22 8.00
CA SER A 81 7.54 10.79 6.70
C SER A 81 6.18 10.32 6.19
N ARG A 82 5.42 11.26 5.63
CA ARG A 82 4.21 11.00 4.83
C ARG A 82 4.22 11.90 3.61
N TYR A 83 3.66 11.41 2.51
CA TYR A 83 3.47 12.26 1.33
C TYR A 83 2.43 13.33 1.64
N GLU A 84 2.72 14.58 1.25
CA GLU A 84 1.80 15.71 1.44
C GLU A 84 0.63 15.68 0.43
N ASP A 85 0.81 15.01 -0.70
CA ASP A 85 -0.19 14.84 -1.77
C ASP A 85 0.01 13.52 -2.52
N LEU A 86 -0.90 13.17 -3.44
CA LEU A 86 -0.81 11.95 -4.23
C LEU A 86 0.41 11.96 -5.17
N GLN A 87 1.09 10.81 -5.25
CA GLN A 87 2.22 10.62 -6.16
C GLN A 87 1.79 9.94 -7.45
N GLU A 88 2.36 10.38 -8.58
CA GLU A 88 2.18 9.71 -9.86
C GLU A 88 2.96 8.39 -9.90
N ASN A 89 2.24 7.32 -10.24
CA ASN A 89 2.77 5.98 -10.34
C ASN A 89 3.21 5.67 -11.77
N SER A 90 4.30 4.91 -11.90
CA SER A 90 4.77 4.46 -13.21
C SER A 90 3.90 3.32 -13.72
N ILE A 91 3.41 3.46 -14.94
CA ILE A 91 2.56 2.46 -15.59
C ILE A 91 3.19 1.93 -16.87
N TYR A 92 2.80 0.73 -17.26
CA TYR A 92 3.02 0.22 -18.60
C TYR A 92 1.72 0.32 -19.38
N VAL A 93 1.77 0.77 -20.62
CA VAL A 93 0.59 0.84 -21.49
C VAL A 93 0.89 0.08 -22.77
N SER A 94 0.10 -0.97 -23.03
CA SER A 94 0.13 -1.70 -24.28
C SER A 94 -0.77 -0.99 -25.28
N GLY A 95 -0.29 -0.80 -26.51
CA GLY A 95 -1.09 -0.25 -27.62
C GLY A 95 -0.97 1.27 -27.84
N GLU A 96 -0.17 1.99 -27.05
CA GLU A 96 -0.14 3.46 -27.10
C GLU A 96 0.50 4.12 -28.35
N ALA A 97 0.81 3.33 -29.39
CA ALA A 97 1.57 3.77 -30.56
C ALA A 97 0.75 4.60 -31.56
N ASP A 98 -0.55 4.35 -31.67
CA ASP A 98 -1.46 4.99 -32.62
C ASP A 98 -2.28 6.14 -32.01
N ALA A 99 -2.04 6.45 -30.73
CA ALA A 99 -2.76 7.48 -29.97
C ALA A 99 -4.26 7.23 -29.80
N SER A 100 -4.72 5.98 -29.93
CA SER A 100 -6.08 5.54 -29.65
C SER A 100 -6.06 4.52 -28.51
N PHE A 101 -7.11 4.48 -27.69
CA PHE A 101 -7.31 3.39 -26.73
C PHE A 101 -8.30 2.40 -27.32
N ASP A 102 -7.77 1.30 -27.84
CA ASP A 102 -8.51 0.25 -28.53
C ASP A 102 -8.85 -0.93 -27.61
N ASN A 103 -9.66 -1.87 -28.11
CA ASN A 103 -10.14 -3.02 -27.32
C ASN A 103 -9.02 -3.96 -26.81
N ASN A 104 -7.87 -3.98 -27.48
CA ASN A 104 -6.73 -4.81 -27.09
C ASN A 104 -5.76 -4.09 -26.15
N ASP A 105 -6.02 -2.81 -25.86
CA ASP A 105 -5.14 -1.99 -25.07
C ASP A 105 -5.41 -2.17 -23.59
N PHE A 106 -4.34 -2.07 -22.81
CA PHE A 106 -4.42 -2.21 -21.37
C PHE A 106 -3.25 -1.53 -20.70
N ILE A 107 -3.49 -1.19 -19.43
CA ILE A 107 -2.50 -0.61 -18.54
C ILE A 107 -2.12 -1.68 -17.53
N LEU A 108 -0.81 -1.85 -17.29
CA LEU A 108 -0.31 -2.57 -16.13
C LEU A 108 0.23 -1.58 -15.11
N PHE A 109 -0.21 -1.75 -13.87
CA PHE A 109 0.14 -0.87 -12.77
C PHE A 109 0.43 -1.70 -11.51
N TYR A 110 1.53 -1.40 -10.82
CA TYR A 110 1.86 -2.01 -9.54
C TYR A 110 1.25 -1.22 -8.38
N ALA A 111 0.23 -1.79 -7.73
CA ALA A 111 -0.45 -1.18 -6.61
C ALA A 111 0.02 -1.77 -5.28
N LYS A 112 0.07 -0.93 -4.26
CA LYS A 112 0.27 -1.32 -2.85
C LYS A 112 -1.10 -1.33 -2.17
N GLY A 113 -1.50 -2.52 -1.74
CA GLY A 113 -2.75 -2.75 -1.03
C GLY A 113 -2.78 -2.15 0.38
N PRO A 114 -3.86 -2.38 1.11
CA PRO A 114 -4.05 -1.89 2.48
C PRO A 114 -3.13 -2.57 3.49
N HIS A 115 -2.86 -3.86 3.32
CA HIS A 115 -2.03 -4.65 4.22
C HIS A 115 -0.62 -4.84 3.63
N ASP A 116 0.38 -4.90 4.50
CA ASP A 116 1.76 -5.12 4.05
C ASP A 116 2.65 -5.91 5.01
N TRP A 117 3.80 -6.31 4.49
CA TRP A 117 4.86 -6.95 5.24
C TRP A 117 5.99 -5.94 5.45
N ASP A 118 6.29 -5.66 6.71
CA ASP A 118 7.45 -4.89 7.11
C ASP A 118 8.70 -5.78 7.03
N LEU A 119 9.49 -5.53 5.98
CA LEU A 119 10.70 -6.25 5.61
C LEU A 119 11.92 -5.35 5.84
N VAL A 120 12.46 -5.40 7.05
CA VAL A 120 13.71 -4.70 7.39
C VAL A 120 14.89 -5.51 6.87
N ALA A 121 15.76 -4.90 6.05
CA ALA A 121 16.95 -5.58 5.53
C ALA A 121 17.83 -6.13 6.67
N GLY A 122 18.18 -7.42 6.60
CA GLY A 122 18.92 -8.13 7.64
C GLY A 122 18.06 -8.69 8.79
N ASN A 123 16.79 -8.29 8.90
CA ASN A 123 15.84 -8.93 9.80
C ASN A 123 15.23 -10.17 9.11
N LYS A 124 15.38 -11.33 9.74
CA LYS A 124 14.80 -12.59 9.26
C LYS A 124 13.38 -12.86 9.78
N THR A 125 12.80 -11.90 10.48
CA THR A 125 11.48 -12.04 11.13
C THR A 125 10.48 -10.99 10.60
N PRO A 126 9.95 -11.19 9.39
CA PRO A 126 9.02 -10.24 8.77
C PRO A 126 7.81 -9.99 9.68
N LYS A 127 7.25 -8.78 9.63
CA LYS A 127 6.06 -8.44 10.41
C LYS A 127 4.92 -8.05 9.47
N HIS A 128 3.82 -8.79 9.51
CA HIS A 128 2.60 -8.36 8.86
C HIS A 128 2.00 -7.16 9.59
N ARG A 129 1.55 -6.16 8.83
CA ARG A 129 0.77 -5.03 9.32
C ARG A 129 -0.58 -5.04 8.63
N GLN A 130 -1.60 -5.38 9.40
CA GLN A 130 -2.99 -5.23 9.00
C GLN A 130 -3.38 -3.75 9.11
N ASN A 131 -3.93 -3.16 8.04
CA ASN A 131 -4.61 -1.88 8.16
C ASN A 131 -5.96 -2.07 8.88
N ILE A 132 -6.07 -1.48 10.06
CA ILE A 132 -7.24 -1.54 10.95
C ILE A 132 -8.36 -0.55 10.57
N TYR A 133 -8.14 0.28 9.56
CA TYR A 133 -9.08 1.33 9.15
C TYR A 133 -9.70 1.06 7.77
N SER A 134 -9.11 0.18 6.96
CA SER A 134 -9.65 -0.14 5.63
C SER A 134 -9.06 -1.42 5.06
N ASP A 135 -9.91 -2.19 4.39
CA ASP A 135 -9.53 -3.33 3.54
C ASP A 135 -9.33 -2.91 2.07
N LYS A 136 -9.21 -1.61 1.79
CA LYS A 136 -9.05 -1.08 0.43
C LYS A 136 -7.99 0.01 0.37
N ALA A 137 -7.15 -0.05 -0.65
CA ALA A 137 -6.29 1.03 -1.08
C ALA A 137 -6.93 1.77 -2.25
N TYR A 138 -6.96 3.11 -2.22
CA TYR A 138 -7.56 3.91 -3.28
C TYR A 138 -6.50 4.55 -4.17
N TYR A 139 -6.79 4.51 -5.47
CA TYR A 139 -6.00 5.11 -6.53
C TYR A 139 -6.91 5.93 -7.45
N PHE A 140 -6.32 6.85 -8.19
CA PHE A 140 -7.02 7.79 -9.04
C PHE A 140 -6.43 7.78 -10.44
N ILE A 141 -7.28 7.75 -11.45
CA ILE A 141 -6.91 7.86 -12.86
C ILE A 141 -7.35 9.22 -13.37
N THR A 142 -6.50 9.83 -14.19
CA THR A 142 -6.86 11.00 -14.99
C THR A 142 -6.28 10.86 -16.40
N VAL A 143 -6.88 11.56 -17.36
CA VAL A 143 -6.34 11.73 -18.71
C VAL A 143 -5.83 13.16 -18.78
N GLY A 144 -4.52 13.31 -18.59
CA GLY A 144 -3.88 14.62 -18.50
C GLY A 144 -3.74 15.31 -19.86
N THR A 145 -3.20 16.53 -19.82
CA THR A 145 -2.82 17.28 -21.04
C THR A 145 -1.41 16.93 -21.53
N GLY A 146 -0.68 16.07 -20.81
CA GLY A 146 0.67 15.65 -21.13
C GLY A 146 0.89 14.17 -20.82
N PRO A 147 2.05 13.62 -21.25
CA PRO A 147 2.31 12.20 -21.14
C PRO A 147 2.39 11.76 -19.67
N GLY A 148 1.80 10.61 -19.36
CA GLY A 148 1.89 10.02 -18.04
C GLY A 148 3.17 9.24 -17.81
N LYS A 149 3.53 9.06 -16.55
CA LYS A 149 4.76 8.39 -16.13
C LYS A 149 4.78 6.93 -16.56
N ARG A 150 5.79 6.56 -17.37
CA ARG A 150 5.99 5.19 -17.84
C ARG A 150 7.03 4.45 -17.02
N ILE A 151 6.89 3.12 -16.92
CA ILE A 151 7.96 2.27 -16.40
C ILE A 151 9.22 2.42 -17.27
N GLY A 152 10.37 2.62 -16.64
CA GLY A 152 11.65 2.67 -17.34
C GLY A 152 12.10 1.26 -17.74
N GLN A 153 12.55 1.10 -19.00
CA GLN A 153 13.16 -0.15 -19.42
C GLN A 153 14.56 -0.28 -18.79
N LYS A 154 14.79 -1.38 -18.07
CA LYS A 154 16.12 -1.73 -17.58
C LYS A 154 16.86 -2.52 -18.66
N ALA A 155 18.16 -2.26 -18.82
CA ALA A 155 19.00 -3.04 -19.73
C ALA A 155 18.95 -4.53 -19.36
N THR A 156 18.83 -5.39 -20.37
CA THR A 156 18.86 -6.84 -20.18
C THR A 156 20.19 -7.24 -19.54
N ASN A 157 20.14 -8.01 -18.46
CA ASN A 157 21.33 -8.56 -17.84
C ASN A 157 21.84 -9.73 -18.70
N THR A 158 22.96 -9.54 -19.37
CA THR A 158 23.62 -10.56 -20.22
C THR A 158 24.73 -11.32 -19.48
N ASN A 159 24.91 -11.08 -18.19
CA ASN A 159 25.91 -11.80 -17.39
C ASN A 159 25.54 -13.29 -17.31
N THR A 160 26.57 -14.14 -17.22
CA THR A 160 26.36 -15.57 -16.91
C THR A 160 25.66 -15.73 -15.58
N VAL A 161 24.72 -16.68 -15.50
CA VAL A 161 23.98 -16.98 -14.27
C VAL A 161 24.97 -17.42 -13.18
N GLY A 162 25.15 -16.60 -12.15
CA GLY A 162 26.07 -16.88 -11.03
C GLY A 162 25.45 -17.78 -9.96
N THR A 163 24.17 -17.55 -9.63
CA THR A 163 23.43 -18.32 -8.64
C THR A 163 22.02 -18.56 -9.16
N GLN A 164 21.59 -19.82 -9.17
CA GLN A 164 20.21 -20.17 -9.46
C GLN A 164 19.45 -20.30 -8.15
N ILE A 165 18.42 -19.47 -7.98
CA ILE A 165 17.51 -19.54 -6.82
C ILE A 165 16.31 -20.39 -7.24
N THR A 166 16.18 -21.58 -6.66
CA THR A 166 15.04 -22.50 -6.92
C THR A 166 14.03 -22.51 -5.79
N VAL A 167 14.38 -21.94 -4.64
CA VAL A 167 13.58 -21.88 -3.42
C VAL A 167 13.73 -20.50 -2.80
N PHE A 168 12.67 -19.98 -2.19
CA PHE A 168 12.66 -18.68 -1.55
C PHE A 168 11.74 -18.71 -0.31
N ASP A 169 11.94 -17.76 0.59
CA ASP A 169 11.08 -17.56 1.75
C ASP A 169 9.80 -16.81 1.32
N ASP A 170 8.64 -17.37 1.64
CA ASP A 170 7.33 -16.75 1.43
C ASP A 170 6.61 -16.55 2.77
N PHE A 171 5.57 -15.72 2.78
CA PHE A 171 4.88 -15.30 4.00
C PHE A 171 3.36 -15.49 3.87
N THR A 172 2.72 -15.91 4.96
CA THR A 172 1.26 -15.97 5.07
C THR A 172 0.80 -15.34 6.38
N PHE A 173 -0.38 -14.76 6.36
CA PHE A 173 -1.01 -14.11 7.50
C PHE A 173 -2.41 -14.66 7.68
N TYR A 174 -2.77 -14.90 8.95
CA TYR A 174 -4.09 -15.37 9.31
C TYR A 174 -4.53 -14.69 10.61
N GLU A 175 -5.51 -13.81 10.47
CA GLU A 175 -6.18 -13.07 11.54
C GLU A 175 -7.59 -12.75 11.03
N LYS A 176 -8.60 -12.82 11.92
CA LYS A 176 -9.95 -12.33 11.66
C LYS A 176 -10.28 -11.30 12.74
N GLU A 177 -10.28 -10.01 12.37
CA GLU A 177 -10.51 -8.85 13.26
C GLU A 177 -11.95 -8.86 13.82
N GLU A 178 -12.30 -9.83 14.66
CA GLU A 178 -13.69 -10.11 15.07
C GLU A 178 -14.06 -9.47 16.40
N ILE A 179 -13.13 -9.40 17.37
CA ILE A 179 -13.38 -8.86 18.70
C ILE A 179 -12.29 -7.90 19.15
N ASN A 180 -12.71 -6.75 19.68
CA ASN A 180 -11.88 -5.88 20.51
C ASN A 180 -12.23 -6.14 21.98
N ILE A 181 -11.32 -6.80 22.70
CA ILE A 181 -11.53 -7.31 24.07
C ILE A 181 -11.99 -6.20 25.03
N LEU A 182 -11.48 -4.97 24.87
CA LEU A 182 -11.79 -3.84 25.75
C LEU A 182 -12.85 -2.89 25.16
N ALA A 183 -13.37 -3.20 23.96
CA ALA A 183 -14.16 -2.27 23.13
C ALA A 183 -13.51 -0.87 23.00
N ALA A 184 -12.17 -0.82 23.07
CA ALA A 184 -11.38 0.40 23.09
C ALA A 184 -10.01 0.17 22.46
N GLY A 185 -9.40 1.24 21.94
CA GLY A 185 -8.12 1.14 21.24
C GLY A 185 -8.24 0.43 19.89
N THR A 186 -7.13 -0.15 19.44
CA THR A 186 -6.93 -0.59 18.04
C THR A 186 -6.54 -2.06 17.93
N GLN A 187 -6.75 -2.84 18.98
CA GLN A 187 -6.40 -4.25 18.99
C GLN A 187 -7.64 -5.11 18.75
N TRP A 188 -7.57 -5.92 17.71
CA TRP A 188 -8.58 -6.89 17.35
C TRP A 188 -7.99 -8.29 17.33
N PHE A 189 -8.86 -9.27 17.54
CA PHE A 189 -8.53 -10.68 17.66
C PHE A 189 -9.68 -11.55 17.14
N PHE A 190 -9.42 -12.85 17.02
CA PHE A 190 -10.43 -13.88 16.81
C PHE A 190 -11.39 -13.98 18.00
N ASN A 191 -12.62 -14.46 17.74
CA ASN A 191 -13.47 -14.97 18.80
C ASN A 191 -12.97 -16.30 19.40
N ASP A 192 -12.17 -17.06 18.64
CA ASP A 192 -11.53 -18.30 19.08
C ASP A 192 -10.57 -18.02 20.24
N ASN A 193 -11.07 -18.18 21.46
CA ASN A 193 -10.34 -17.93 22.70
C ASN A 193 -10.03 -19.25 23.43
N PHE A 194 -9.17 -19.15 24.43
CA PHE A 194 -8.70 -20.28 25.23
C PHE A 194 -9.36 -20.34 26.61
N ASN A 195 -10.55 -19.73 26.79
CA ASN A 195 -11.21 -19.67 28.11
C ASN A 195 -11.89 -20.99 28.49
N ILE A 196 -12.46 -21.69 27.51
CA ILE A 196 -13.16 -22.97 27.71
C ILE A 196 -12.30 -24.12 27.18
N GLU A 197 -11.88 -24.02 25.91
CA GLU A 197 -11.02 -24.99 25.25
C GLU A 197 -9.57 -24.51 25.25
N ASN A 198 -8.71 -25.22 25.98
CA ASN A 198 -7.29 -24.87 26.07
C ASN A 198 -6.49 -25.26 24.82
N THR A 199 -7.16 -25.78 23.79
CA THR A 199 -6.54 -26.20 22.52
C THR A 199 -7.38 -25.67 21.36
N GLN A 200 -6.71 -25.00 20.42
CA GLN A 200 -7.32 -24.50 19.18
C GLN A 200 -6.53 -25.05 17.99
N ILE A 201 -7.24 -25.37 16.90
CA ILE A 201 -6.65 -25.90 15.67
C ILE A 201 -6.92 -24.91 14.55
N PHE A 202 -5.84 -24.40 13.94
CA PHE A 202 -5.91 -23.47 12.82
C PHE A 202 -5.39 -24.14 11.55
N ASN A 203 -6.15 -24.00 10.46
CA ASN A 203 -5.72 -24.41 9.12
C ASN A 203 -5.32 -23.17 8.33
N ILE A 204 -4.02 -22.95 8.17
CA ILE A 204 -3.47 -21.80 7.46
C ILE A 204 -2.93 -22.27 6.10
N PRO A 205 -3.55 -21.90 4.97
CA PRO A 205 -3.03 -22.25 3.67
C PRO A 205 -1.64 -21.66 3.43
N PHE A 206 -0.68 -22.51 3.06
CA PHE A 206 0.65 -22.12 2.63
C PHE A 206 1.02 -22.90 1.37
N PRO A 207 0.65 -22.38 0.17
CA PRO A 207 0.89 -23.09 -1.08
C PRO A 207 2.39 -23.20 -1.36
N ASN A 208 2.79 -24.27 -2.08
CA ASN A 208 4.18 -24.52 -2.49
C ASN A 208 5.19 -24.67 -1.32
N ALA A 209 4.71 -24.99 -0.12
CA ALA A 209 5.55 -25.34 1.01
C ALA A 209 6.46 -26.53 0.69
N LEU A 210 7.75 -26.41 1.00
CA LEU A 210 8.66 -27.55 0.93
C LEU A 210 8.45 -28.46 2.14
N VAL A 211 8.53 -29.77 1.92
CA VAL A 211 8.47 -30.74 3.01
C VAL A 211 9.77 -30.73 3.82
N ASN A 212 9.68 -30.99 5.13
CA ASN A 212 10.83 -31.09 6.05
C ASN A 212 11.72 -29.84 6.11
N THR A 213 11.19 -28.66 5.78
CA THR A 213 11.88 -27.38 5.96
C THR A 213 11.37 -26.65 7.19
N ASN A 214 12.25 -25.89 7.85
CA ASN A 214 11.87 -25.09 9.00
C ASN A 214 10.85 -24.02 8.60
N ILE A 215 9.84 -23.84 9.44
CA ILE A 215 8.90 -22.71 9.36
C ILE A 215 9.13 -21.77 10.54
N PHE A 216 8.99 -20.48 10.29
CA PHE A 216 8.94 -19.49 11.36
C PHE A 216 7.49 -19.11 11.62
N VAL A 217 7.03 -19.28 12.85
CA VAL A 217 5.67 -18.96 13.26
C VAL A 217 5.71 -17.85 14.30
N ARG A 218 5.02 -16.75 14.03
CA ARG A 218 4.78 -15.68 15.00
C ARG A 218 3.32 -15.69 15.41
N ILE A 219 3.07 -15.77 16.71
CA ILE A 219 1.73 -15.77 17.31
C ILE A 219 1.60 -14.51 18.17
N ARG A 220 0.40 -13.94 18.18
CA ARG A 220 0.00 -12.90 19.12
C ARG A 220 -1.24 -13.37 19.86
N GLY A 221 -1.20 -13.29 21.18
CA GLY A 221 -2.34 -13.56 22.06
C GLY A 221 -2.39 -12.52 23.16
N VAL A 222 -3.59 -12.30 23.71
CA VAL A 222 -3.83 -11.43 24.86
C VAL A 222 -4.67 -12.22 25.86
N SER A 223 -4.38 -12.00 27.14
CA SER A 223 -5.19 -12.44 28.26
C SER A 223 -5.57 -11.20 29.04
N ASP A 224 -6.82 -11.11 29.45
CA ASP A 224 -7.25 -10.23 30.51
C ASP A 224 -7.32 -11.03 31.82
N GLY A 225 -7.17 -10.32 32.94
CA GLY A 225 -7.29 -10.89 34.27
C GLY A 225 -8.08 -9.91 35.12
N LEU A 226 -9.18 -10.36 35.69
CA LEU A 226 -9.93 -9.56 36.67
C LEU A 226 -9.23 -9.70 38.02
N SER A 227 -8.44 -8.70 38.42
CA SER A 227 -8.14 -8.55 39.85
C SER A 227 -9.40 -7.99 40.51
N SER A 228 -9.97 -8.73 41.47
CA SER A 228 -11.04 -8.18 42.32
C SER A 228 -10.50 -6.95 43.07
N SER A 229 -11.05 -5.78 42.78
CA SER A 229 -10.83 -4.54 43.53
C SER A 229 -11.47 -4.59 44.91
#